data_AF-A0A2A4ZNX8-F1
#
_entry.id   AF-A0A2A4ZNX8-F1
#
_cell.length_a   1.000
_cell.length_b   1.000
_cell.length_c   1.000
_cell.angle_alpha   90.00
_cell.angle_beta   90.00
_cell.angle_gamma   90.00
#
_symmetry.space_group_name_H-M   'P 1'
#
loop_
_entity.id
_entity.type
_entity.pdbx_description
1 polymer ?
#
loop_
_entity_poly.entity_id
_entity_poly.type
_entity_poly.pdbx_seq_one_letter_code
_entity_poly.pdbx_strand_id
1 'polypeptide(L)' 'MSDQTPSETPDLPPAAIRALAEAEERRIVAESKTPPPKELGGRDGLDPVRYGDWEKKGLAIDF' A
#
# COMPACT_ATOMS: atom_id res chain seq x y z
N MET A 1 2.70 6.92 21.03
CA MET A 1 2.82 5.98 19.91
C MET A 1 4.31 5.84 19.64
N SER A 2 4.94 4.81 20.19
CA SER A 2 6.39 4.64 20.13
C SER A 2 6.79 4.12 18.75
N ASP A 3 7.60 4.91 18.04
CA ASP A 3 8.36 4.45 16.87
C ASP A 3 9.33 3.36 17.34
N GLN A 4 8.99 2.10 17.10
CA GLN A 4 9.92 0.98 17.24
C GLN A 4 10.48 0.68 15.85
N THR A 5 11.70 1.14 15.60
CA THR A 5 12.55 0.57 14.55
C THR A 5 12.84 -0.88 14.93
N PRO A 6 12.40 -1.89 14.17
CA PRO A 6 12.71 -3.27 14.54
C PRO A 6 14.19 -3.51 14.25
N SER A 7 14.87 -4.07 15.25
CA SER A 7 16.29 -4.39 15.26
C SER A 7 16.72 -5.19 14.03
N GLU A 8 17.85 -4.79 13.46
CA GLU A 8 18.61 -5.49 12.42
C GLU A 8 19.07 -6.88 12.90
N THR A 9 18.20 -7.88 12.78
CA THR A 9 18.54 -9.28 12.48
C THR A 9 17.26 -10.09 12.52
N PRO A 10 16.58 -10.29 11.38
CA PRO A 10 15.43 -11.14 11.40
C PRO A 10 15.99 -12.56 11.15
N ASP A 11 16.08 -13.38 12.21
CA ASP A 11 16.20 -14.85 12.10
C ASP A 11 14.92 -15.38 11.44
N LEU A 12 14.75 -15.03 10.16
CA LEU A 12 13.58 -15.37 9.40
C LEU A 12 13.69 -16.82 8.98
N PRO A 13 12.60 -17.59 9.11
CA PRO A 13 12.58 -18.91 8.50
C PRO A 13 12.86 -18.77 7.00
N PRO A 14 13.49 -19.77 6.36
CA PRO A 14 13.84 -19.70 4.95
C PRO A 14 12.64 -19.46 4.04
N ALA A 15 11.42 -19.82 4.48
CA ALA A 15 10.18 -19.51 3.81
C ALA A 15 9.88 -18.00 3.74
N ALA A 16 10.15 -17.25 4.82
CA ALA A 16 9.92 -15.81 4.86
C ALA A 16 10.93 -15.05 3.99
N ILE A 17 12.19 -15.49 3.93
CA ILE A 17 13.20 -14.91 3.03
C ILE A 17 12.79 -15.09 1.56
N ARG A 18 12.31 -16.29 1.19
CA ARG A 18 11.79 -16.54 -0.17
C ARG A 18 10.58 -15.68 -0.49
N ALA A 19 9.63 -15.56 0.44
CA ALA A 19 8.45 -14.73 0.25
C ALA A 19 8.79 -13.24 0.05
N LEU A 20 9.78 -12.72 0.80
CA LEU A 20 10.27 -11.35 0.62
C LEU A 20 10.96 -11.17 -0.73
N ALA A 21 11.81 -12.12 -1.15
CA ALA A 21 12.47 -12.06 -2.46
C ALA A 21 11.44 -12.05 -3.61
N GLU A 22 10.43 -12.93 -3.57
CA GLU A 22 9.35 -12.95 -4.57
C GLU A 22 8.52 -11.65 -4.54
N ALA A 23 8.26 -11.08 -3.36
CA ALA A 23 7.56 -9.82 -3.23
C ALA A 23 8.37 -8.66 -3.85
N GLU A 24 9.68 -8.61 -3.60
CA GLU A 24 10.59 -7.61 -4.17
C GLU A 24 10.62 -7.72 -5.70
N GLU A 25 10.75 -8.93 -6.24
CA GLU A 25 10.69 -9.17 -7.69
C GLU A 25 9.36 -8.66 -8.29
N ARG A 26 8.23 -8.91 -7.62
CA ARG A 26 6.92 -8.39 -8.05
C ARG A 26 6.84 -6.86 -7.99
N ARG A 27 7.46 -6.22 -7.00
CA ARG A 27 7.51 -4.75 -6.89
C ARG A 27 8.33 -4.16 -8.02
N ILE A 28 9.51 -4.70 -8.31
CA ILE A 28 10.35 -4.26 -9.44
C ILE A 28 9.61 -4.41 -10.77
N VAL A 29 8.90 -5.53 -10.97
CA VAL A 29 8.07 -5.76 -12.16
C VAL A 29 6.86 -4.83 -12.23
N ALA A 30 6.31 -4.41 -11.08
CA ALA A 30 5.21 -3.45 -11.03
C ALA A 30 5.68 -2.00 -11.26
N GLU A 31 6.84 -1.62 -10.73
CA GLU A 31 7.45 -0.30 -10.90
C GLU A 31 7.98 -0.07 -12.31
N SER A 32 8.44 -1.12 -12.99
CA SER A 32 8.82 -1.05 -14.40
C SER A 32 7.65 -0.92 -15.38
N LYS A 33 6.40 -1.14 -14.91
CA LYS A 33 5.21 -0.86 -15.71
C LYS A 33 4.92 0.63 -15.65
N THR A 34 4.61 1.20 -16.81
CA THR A 34 4.13 2.58 -16.89
C THR A 34 2.92 2.74 -15.96
N PRO A 35 2.94 3.68 -15.00
CA PRO A 35 1.81 3.90 -14.13
C PRO A 35 0.58 4.25 -14.98
N PRO A 36 -0.62 3.81 -14.59
CA PRO A 36 -1.83 4.24 -15.26
C PRO A 36 -1.91 5.78 -15.24
N PRO A 37 -2.57 6.40 -16.23
CA PRO A 37 -2.77 7.84 -16.22
C PRO A 37 -3.39 8.25 -14.88
N LYS A 38 -2.82 9.29 -14.27
CA LYS A 38 -3.29 9.78 -12.98
C LYS A 38 -4.75 10.21 -13.14
N GLU A 39 -5.63 9.66 -12.31
CA GLU A 39 -7.01 10.14 -12.24
C GLU A 39 -6.99 11.58 -11.70
N LEU A 40 -7.47 12.52 -12.51
CA LEU A 40 -7.56 13.93 -12.16
C LEU A 40 -8.98 14.22 -11.67
N GLY A 41 -9.09 14.81 -10.47
CA GLY A 41 -10.39 15.13 -9.86
C GLY A 41 -10.99 14.01 -9.01
N GLY A 42 -10.36 12.83 -8.96
CA GLY A 42 -10.69 11.78 -8.00
C GLY A 42 -10.09 12.05 -6.62
N ARG A 43 -10.73 11.52 -5.57
CA ARG A 43 -10.18 11.55 -4.21
C ARG A 43 -8.97 10.61 -4.13
N ASP A 44 -7.90 11.03 -3.46
CA ASP A 44 -6.79 10.13 -3.16
C ASP A 44 -7.30 8.95 -2.29
N GLY A 45 -6.90 7.73 -2.65
CA GLY A 45 -7.23 6.52 -1.89
C GLY A 45 -8.24 5.61 -2.59
N LEU A 46 -8.71 4.61 -1.85
CA LEU A 46 -9.67 3.63 -2.34
C LEU A 46 -11.05 4.27 -2.56
N ASP A 47 -11.77 3.78 -3.57
CA ASP A 47 -13.07 4.28 -3.96
C ASP A 47 -14.09 4.20 -2.80
N PRO A 48 -14.62 5.34 -2.30
CA PRO A 48 -15.59 5.37 -1.22
C PRO A 48 -16.82 4.50 -1.50
N VAL A 49 -17.26 4.41 -2.75
CA VAL A 49 -18.42 3.60 -3.16
C VAL A 49 -18.17 2.11 -2.93
N ARG A 50 -16.94 1.65 -3.20
CA ARG A 50 -16.56 0.23 -3.07
C ARG A 50 -16.21 -0.15 -1.64
N TYR A 51 -15.63 0.76 -0.88
CA TYR A 51 -15.04 0.47 0.43
C TYR A 51 -15.77 1.14 1.61
N GLY A 52 -16.83 1.90 1.36
CA GLY A 52 -17.68 2.50 2.38
C GLY A 52 -17.06 3.69 3.11
N ASP A 53 -15.88 4.17 2.70
CA ASP A 53 -15.17 5.26 3.36
C ASP A 53 -15.64 6.63 2.85
N TRP A 54 -16.89 6.99 3.10
CA TRP A 54 -17.45 8.30 2.73
C TRP A 54 -17.00 9.44 3.65
N GLU A 55 -16.11 9.16 4.60
CA GLU A 55 -15.66 10.14 5.57
C GLU A 55 -14.34 10.77 5.15
N LYS A 56 -14.21 12.08 5.32
CA LYS A 56 -12.94 12.79 5.23
C LYS A 56 -12.80 13.70 6.43
N LYS A 57 -11.83 13.40 7.30
CA LYS A 57 -11.62 14.13 8.58
C LYS A 57 -12.88 14.14 9.47
N GLY A 58 -13.65 13.05 9.48
CA GLY A 58 -14.86 12.90 10.30
C GLY A 58 -16.10 13.63 9.77
N LEU A 59 -16.07 14.12 8.54
CA LEU A 59 -17.24 14.64 7.83
C LEU A 59 -17.65 13.63 6.75
N ALA A 60 -18.93 13.24 6.75
CA ALA A 60 -19.51 12.49 5.64
C ALA A 60 -19.58 13.42 4.42
N ILE A 61 -18.91 13.04 3.34
CA ILE A 61 -18.84 13.78 2.09
C ILE A 61 -19.42 12.87 1.01
N ASP A 62 -20.62 13.18 0.57
CA ASP A 62 -21.12 12.79 -0.75
C ASP A 62 -20.54 13.82 -1.75
N PHE A 63 -20.23 13.44 -3.00
CA PHE A 63 -19.58 14.25 -4.08
C PHE A 63 -18.10 14.65 -3.92
#